data_AF-A0A7S4VS52-F1
#
_entry.id   AF-A0A7S4VS52-F1
#
_cell.length_a   1.000
_cell.length_b   1.000
_cell.length_c   1.000
_cell.angle_alpha   90.00
_cell.angle_beta   90.00
_cell.angle_gamma   90.00
#
_symmetry.space_group_name_H-M   'P 1'
#
loop_
_entity.id
_entity.type
_entity.pdbx_description
1 polymer ?
#
loop_
_entity_poly.entity_id
_entity_poly.type
_entity_poly.pdbx_seq_one_letter_code
_entity_poly.pdbx_strand_id
1 'polypeptide(L)'
;RPDAASRACAGLSCDVAVDRDRCCSLAARCSTLSCAVNHVPKPDAASRYCVALTCDPAVDTPHCCDMQANCSTISCPLAYVLRPDPATLYCQDVVCDPVFDLSTCCGLRARCTTLTCPTNYVLKPGAGSMLCAGTACNASIDSGFCCELAASCSTIACPANFHQKLDAASRYCVGATCDPTVDRDTCCDPPAKCDTLTCPTHYLLKLDAAARDCATNQ
;
A
#
# COMPACT_ATOMS: atom_id res chain seq x y z
N ARG A 1 14.54 -5.97 -55.02
CA ARG A 1 14.69 -4.56 -55.45
C ARG A 1 14.46 -4.54 -56.96
N PRO A 2 13.30 -4.09 -57.50
CA PRO A 2 13.22 -3.83 -58.94
C PRO A 2 14.03 -2.57 -59.22
N ASP A 3 14.84 -2.59 -60.27
CA ASP A 3 15.77 -1.53 -60.65
C ASP A 3 15.08 -0.17 -60.87
N ALA A 4 15.42 0.82 -60.04
CA ALA A 4 15.04 2.22 -60.23
C ALA A 4 15.54 2.78 -61.58
N ALA A 5 16.51 2.12 -62.22
CA ALA A 5 17.08 2.51 -63.51
C ALA A 5 16.15 2.31 -64.73
N SER A 6 14.99 1.66 -64.57
CA SER A 6 14.04 1.39 -65.67
C SER A 6 12.72 2.19 -65.60
N ARG A 7 12.50 2.97 -64.55
CA ARG A 7 11.29 3.80 -64.39
C ARG A 7 11.53 5.19 -64.96
N ALA A 8 10.99 5.44 -66.16
CA ALA A 8 10.95 6.76 -66.79
C ALA A 8 9.55 7.39 -66.68
N CYS A 9 9.51 8.71 -66.64
CA CYS A 9 8.29 9.53 -66.69
C CYS A 9 7.61 9.42 -68.06
N ALA A 10 6.32 9.74 -68.14
CA ALA A 10 5.53 9.61 -69.36
C ALA A 10 5.94 10.62 -70.45
N GLY A 11 6.54 11.75 -70.07
CA GLY A 11 7.02 12.79 -70.98
C GLY A 11 8.50 13.13 -70.81
N LEU A 12 8.96 14.17 -71.52
CA LEU A 12 10.33 14.69 -71.47
C LEU A 12 10.70 15.31 -70.11
N SER A 13 9.70 15.60 -69.27
CA SER A 13 9.83 16.05 -67.89
C SER A 13 8.85 15.28 -66.99
N CYS A 14 9.22 15.08 -65.74
CA CYS A 14 8.36 14.42 -64.75
C CYS A 14 7.34 15.40 -64.16
N ASP A 15 6.07 14.99 -64.15
CA ASP A 15 4.97 15.72 -63.51
C ASP A 15 4.34 14.83 -62.45
N VAL A 16 4.29 15.27 -61.20
CA VAL A 16 3.74 14.47 -60.09
C VAL A 16 2.25 14.13 -60.30
N ALA A 17 1.48 14.96 -61.00
CA ALA A 17 0.07 14.69 -61.25
C ALA A 17 -0.14 13.47 -62.18
N VAL A 18 0.85 13.16 -63.02
CA VAL A 18 0.77 12.10 -64.03
C VAL A 18 1.67 10.91 -63.69
N ASP A 19 2.85 11.17 -63.13
CA ASP A 19 3.91 10.18 -62.94
C ASP A 19 3.99 9.63 -61.51
N ARG A 20 3.21 10.12 -60.53
CA ARG A 20 3.29 9.70 -59.12
C ARG A 20 3.26 8.19 -58.97
N ASP A 21 2.25 7.51 -59.53
CA ASP A 21 2.09 6.07 -59.31
C ASP A 21 3.06 5.23 -60.16
N ARG A 22 3.68 5.83 -61.18
CA ARG A 22 4.68 5.22 -62.05
C ARG A 22 6.09 5.30 -61.47
N CYS A 23 6.43 6.44 -60.88
CA CYS A 23 7.78 6.76 -60.43
C CYS A 23 7.93 6.69 -58.91
N CYS A 24 6.88 6.97 -58.15
CA CYS A 24 6.91 6.92 -56.69
C CYS A 24 6.34 5.59 -56.17
N SER A 25 6.84 5.19 -55.01
CA SER A 25 6.29 4.09 -54.23
C SER A 25 5.82 4.66 -52.90
N LEU A 26 4.70 4.17 -52.40
CA LEU A 26 4.19 4.58 -51.10
C LEU A 26 5.14 4.10 -50.00
N ALA A 27 5.47 4.97 -49.06
CA ALA A 27 6.22 4.60 -47.86
C ALA A 27 5.47 3.55 -47.03
N ALA A 28 6.20 2.83 -46.16
CA ALA A 28 5.58 1.91 -45.23
C ALA A 28 4.68 2.68 -44.24
N ARG A 29 3.58 2.07 -43.81
CA ARG A 29 2.70 2.63 -42.77
C ARG A 29 3.33 2.42 -41.40
N CYS A 30 3.17 3.38 -40.50
CA CYS A 30 3.62 3.27 -39.11
C CYS A 30 3.03 2.06 -38.39
N SER A 31 1.84 1.57 -38.78
CA SER A 31 1.24 0.35 -38.25
C SER A 31 2.07 -0.92 -38.49
N THR A 32 3.10 -0.86 -39.33
CA THR A 32 4.04 -1.96 -39.58
C THR A 32 5.29 -1.90 -38.69
N LEU A 33 5.51 -0.78 -38.00
CA LEU A 33 6.61 -0.61 -37.05
C LEU A 33 6.19 -1.15 -35.67
N SER A 34 6.99 -2.06 -35.12
CA SER A 34 6.88 -2.41 -33.70
C SER A 34 7.62 -1.37 -32.86
N CYS A 35 6.88 -0.66 -32.02
CA CYS A 35 7.47 0.33 -31.11
C CYS A 35 8.37 -0.34 -30.07
N ALA A 36 9.40 0.38 -29.63
CA ALA A 36 10.31 -0.08 -28.60
C ALA A 36 9.62 -0.24 -27.23
N VAL A 37 10.34 -0.77 -26.25
CA VAL A 37 9.87 -0.84 -24.86
C VAL A 37 9.46 0.57 -24.37
N ASN A 38 8.38 0.64 -23.60
CA ASN A 38 7.79 1.88 -23.08
C ASN A 38 7.24 2.84 -24.16
N HIS A 39 6.95 2.32 -25.35
CA HIS A 39 6.33 3.09 -26.45
C HIS A 39 5.12 2.36 -27.03
N VAL A 40 4.15 3.14 -27.50
CA VAL A 40 2.96 2.67 -28.19
C VAL A 40 2.82 3.33 -29.56
N PRO A 41 2.15 2.70 -30.54
CA PRO A 41 1.90 3.33 -31.83
C PRO A 41 1.06 4.60 -31.67
N LYS A 42 1.35 5.63 -32.47
CA LYS A 42 0.50 6.83 -32.53
C LYS A 42 -0.93 6.43 -32.96
N PRO A 43 -1.99 7.12 -32.49
CA PRO A 43 -3.37 6.77 -32.83
C PRO A 43 -3.68 6.67 -34.34
N ASP A 44 -2.96 7.45 -35.15
CA ASP A 44 -3.08 7.51 -36.61
C ASP A 44 -2.06 6.62 -37.35
N ALA A 45 -1.44 5.64 -36.68
CA ALA A 45 -0.39 4.79 -37.26
C ALA A 45 -0.82 4.06 -38.56
N ALA A 46 -2.11 3.78 -38.73
CA ALA A 46 -2.65 3.15 -39.94
C ALA A 46 -2.69 4.10 -41.16
N SER A 47 -2.69 5.42 -40.94
CA SER A 47 -2.70 6.47 -41.97
C SER A 47 -1.43 7.31 -42.00
N ARG A 48 -0.52 7.09 -41.04
CA ARG A 48 0.80 7.72 -40.96
C ARG A 48 1.85 6.83 -41.64
N TYR A 49 2.87 7.46 -42.21
CA TYR A 49 3.91 6.80 -42.97
C TYR A 49 5.30 7.01 -42.37
N CYS A 50 6.15 6.00 -42.49
CA CYS A 50 7.57 6.03 -42.19
C CYS A 50 8.32 6.85 -43.26
N VAL A 51 9.58 7.18 -43.00
CA VAL A 51 10.42 7.97 -43.91
C VAL A 51 10.74 7.20 -45.20
N ALA A 52 10.72 5.87 -45.16
CA ALA A 52 11.11 4.99 -46.26
C ALA A 52 10.07 3.89 -46.58
N LEU A 53 10.40 3.06 -47.58
CA LEU A 53 9.60 1.90 -48.00
C LEU A 53 9.50 0.79 -46.93
N THR A 54 10.37 0.85 -45.93
CA THR A 54 10.37 0.00 -44.73
C THR A 54 10.64 0.88 -43.54
N CYS A 55 9.99 0.62 -42.41
CA CYS A 55 10.22 1.39 -41.20
C CYS A 55 11.55 0.96 -40.53
N ASP A 56 12.36 1.93 -40.15
CA ASP A 56 13.57 1.78 -39.34
C ASP A 56 13.29 2.31 -37.92
N PRO A 57 13.33 1.47 -36.87
CA PRO A 57 13.10 1.92 -35.49
C PRO A 57 13.99 3.10 -35.06
N ALA A 58 15.23 3.21 -35.55
CA ALA A 58 16.13 4.30 -35.15
C ALA A 58 15.71 5.66 -35.71
N VAL A 59 14.96 5.67 -36.82
CA VAL A 59 14.54 6.88 -37.54
C VAL A 59 13.06 7.17 -37.33
N ASP A 60 12.22 6.14 -37.38
CA ASP A 60 10.78 6.27 -37.45
C ASP A 60 10.10 6.27 -36.07
N THR A 61 10.76 5.82 -34.99
CA THR A 61 10.18 5.84 -33.62
C THR A 61 9.60 7.21 -33.22
N PRO A 62 10.31 8.35 -33.32
CA PRO A 62 9.74 9.64 -32.92
C PRO A 62 8.53 10.07 -33.77
N HIS A 63 8.41 9.55 -34.99
CA HIS A 63 7.31 9.84 -35.90
C HIS A 63 6.11 8.90 -35.74
N CYS A 64 6.37 7.62 -35.48
CA CYS A 64 5.36 6.55 -35.48
C CYS A 64 4.92 6.11 -34.09
N CYS A 65 5.69 6.41 -33.05
CA CYS A 65 5.43 5.97 -31.69
C CYS A 65 5.35 7.15 -30.73
N ASP A 66 4.59 6.97 -29.67
CA ASP A 66 4.55 7.82 -28.49
C ASP A 66 5.11 7.07 -27.29
N MET A 67 5.70 7.79 -26.34
CA MET A 67 6.13 7.22 -25.07
C MET A 67 4.90 6.95 -24.19
N GLN A 68 4.86 5.78 -23.56
CA GLN A 68 3.83 5.45 -22.57
C GLN A 68 3.90 6.42 -21.39
N ALA A 69 2.74 6.74 -20.82
CA ALA A 69 2.71 7.49 -19.57
C ALA A 69 3.30 6.63 -18.44
N ASN A 70 4.00 7.26 -17.49
CA ASN A 70 4.38 6.58 -16.27
C ASN A 70 3.28 6.71 -15.21
N CYS A 71 3.28 5.77 -14.28
CA CYS A 71 2.30 5.68 -13.21
C CYS A 71 2.27 6.88 -12.26
N SER A 72 3.25 7.80 -12.29
CA SER A 72 3.18 9.02 -11.47
C SER A 72 2.06 9.96 -11.88
N THR A 73 1.48 9.76 -13.07
CA THR A 73 0.41 10.59 -13.63
C THR A 73 -1.00 10.10 -13.29
N ILE A 74 -1.14 8.88 -12.77
CA ILE A 74 -2.45 8.29 -12.44
C ILE A 74 -2.87 8.65 -11.01
N SER A 75 -4.19 8.80 -10.82
CA SER A 75 -4.80 8.85 -9.49
C SER A 75 -5.42 7.49 -9.15
N CYS A 76 -4.93 6.84 -8.11
CA CYS A 76 -5.46 5.55 -7.67
C CYS A 76 -6.83 5.71 -6.97
N PRO A 77 -7.74 4.72 -7.11
CA PRO A 77 -9.00 4.70 -6.35
C PRO A 77 -8.79 4.69 -4.83
N LEU A 78 -9.83 5.03 -4.05
CA LEU A 78 -9.76 5.25 -2.59
C LEU A 78 -9.06 4.15 -1.76
N ALA A 79 -9.26 2.87 -2.12
CA ALA A 79 -8.68 1.72 -1.41
C ALA A 79 -7.26 1.38 -1.88
N TYR A 80 -6.72 2.12 -2.84
CA TYR A 80 -5.45 1.88 -3.50
C TYR A 80 -4.52 3.07 -3.30
N VAL A 81 -3.23 2.81 -3.48
CA VAL A 81 -2.17 3.82 -3.47
C VAL A 81 -1.21 3.49 -4.62
N LEU A 82 -0.46 4.48 -5.10
CA LEU A 82 0.60 4.24 -6.08
C LEU A 82 1.54 3.16 -5.56
N ARG A 83 1.94 2.26 -6.46
CA ARG A 83 3.03 1.33 -6.18
C ARG A 83 4.35 2.08 -5.98
N PRO A 84 5.34 1.48 -5.31
CA PRO A 84 6.68 2.04 -5.22
C PRO A 84 7.25 2.36 -6.61
N ASP A 85 8.07 3.40 -6.67
CA ASP A 85 8.76 3.86 -7.88
C ASP A 85 7.85 4.09 -9.09
N PRO A 86 6.73 4.85 -8.95
CA PRO A 86 5.73 5.00 -10.01
C PRO A 86 6.28 5.68 -11.27
N ALA A 87 7.42 6.39 -11.18
CA ALA A 87 8.11 6.97 -12.32
C ALA A 87 8.78 5.93 -13.24
N THR A 88 8.97 4.70 -12.76
CA THR A 88 9.60 3.59 -13.50
C THR A 88 8.60 2.56 -14.01
N LEU A 89 7.33 2.67 -13.60
CA LEU A 89 6.23 1.84 -14.03
C LEU A 89 5.47 2.57 -15.14
N TYR A 90 5.12 1.85 -16.19
CA TYR A 90 4.48 2.42 -17.38
C TYR A 90 3.07 1.89 -17.55
N CYS A 91 2.16 2.80 -17.88
CA CYS A 91 0.79 2.51 -18.23
C CYS A 91 0.73 1.83 -19.60
N GLN A 92 -0.41 1.24 -19.92
CA GLN A 92 -0.65 0.59 -21.20
C GLN A 92 -0.51 1.58 -22.37
N ASP A 93 -0.90 2.84 -22.18
CA ASP A 93 -0.96 3.86 -23.21
C ASP A 93 -0.29 5.18 -22.79
N VAL A 94 -0.39 6.20 -23.67
CA VAL A 94 0.11 7.57 -23.46
C VAL A 94 -0.63 8.34 -22.36
N VAL A 95 -1.76 7.81 -21.88
CA VAL A 95 -2.52 8.31 -20.73
C VAL A 95 -2.89 7.10 -19.89
N CYS A 96 -2.69 7.20 -18.58
CA CYS A 96 -3.04 6.13 -17.66
C CYS A 96 -4.55 6.07 -17.43
N ASP A 97 -5.12 4.87 -17.51
CA ASP A 97 -6.51 4.58 -17.21
C ASP A 97 -6.63 3.83 -15.87
N PRO A 98 -7.45 4.31 -14.91
CA PRO A 98 -7.53 3.73 -13.56
C PRO A 98 -8.15 2.33 -13.51
N VAL A 99 -8.73 1.82 -14.61
CA VAL A 99 -9.23 0.45 -14.74
C VAL A 99 -8.18 -0.44 -15.38
N PHE A 100 -7.61 -0.04 -16.52
CA PHE A 100 -6.64 -0.86 -17.24
C PHE A 100 -5.26 -0.88 -16.59
N ASP A 101 -4.84 0.22 -15.97
CA ASP A 101 -3.53 0.35 -15.33
C ASP A 101 -3.55 0.08 -13.82
N LEU A 102 -4.71 -0.30 -13.26
CA LEU A 102 -4.87 -0.48 -11.82
C LEU A 102 -3.82 -1.42 -11.23
N SER A 103 -3.65 -2.62 -11.82
CA SER A 103 -2.71 -3.62 -11.29
C SER A 103 -1.25 -3.22 -11.44
N THR A 104 -0.94 -2.47 -12.50
CA THR A 104 0.43 -2.04 -12.84
C THR A 104 0.85 -0.86 -11.99
N CYS A 105 -0.02 0.14 -11.82
CA CYS A 105 0.32 1.39 -11.17
C CYS A 105 -0.11 1.47 -9.71
N CYS A 106 -1.17 0.78 -9.34
CA CYS A 106 -1.78 0.90 -8.03
C CYS A 106 -1.70 -0.42 -7.25
N GLY A 107 -1.46 -0.32 -5.95
CA GLY A 107 -1.51 -1.42 -5.00
C GLY A 107 -2.63 -1.22 -4.00
N LEU A 108 -3.31 -2.30 -3.61
CA LEU A 108 -4.30 -2.25 -2.55
C LEU A 108 -3.60 -1.84 -1.25
N ARG A 109 -4.20 -0.90 -0.51
CA ARG A 109 -3.70 -0.50 0.81
C ARG A 109 -3.78 -1.67 1.79
N ALA A 110 -2.78 -1.81 2.64
CA ALA A 110 -2.79 -2.84 3.67
C ALA A 110 -3.88 -2.56 4.71
N ARG A 111 -4.44 -3.60 5.31
CA ARG A 111 -5.38 -3.47 6.43
C ARG A 111 -4.60 -3.28 7.73
N CYS A 112 -5.14 -2.51 8.66
CA CYS A 112 -4.52 -2.31 9.98
C CYS A 112 -4.25 -3.63 10.72
N THR A 113 -4.99 -4.71 10.43
CA THR A 113 -4.73 -6.04 10.99
C THR A 113 -3.33 -6.60 10.69
N THR A 114 -2.61 -6.06 9.70
CA THR A 114 -1.23 -6.47 9.39
C THR A 114 -0.19 -5.67 10.18
N LEU A 115 -0.60 -4.64 10.93
CA LEU A 115 0.29 -3.83 11.76
C LEU A 115 0.42 -4.44 13.16
N THR A 116 1.65 -4.61 13.63
CA THR A 116 1.92 -4.88 15.04
C THR A 116 1.96 -3.56 15.80
N CYS A 117 1.06 -3.40 16.77
CA CYS A 117 1.01 -2.19 17.60
C CYS A 117 2.20 -2.12 18.57
N PRO A 118 2.65 -0.90 18.96
CA PRO A 118 3.69 -0.72 19.97
C PRO A 118 3.31 -1.30 21.35
N THR A 119 4.29 -1.37 22.25
CA THR A 119 4.06 -1.81 23.64
C THR A 119 2.92 -1.03 24.30
N ASN A 120 2.02 -1.74 24.99
CA ASN A 120 0.80 -1.23 25.63
C ASN A 120 -0.28 -0.70 24.66
N TYR A 121 -0.12 -0.88 23.35
CA TYR A 121 -1.13 -0.55 22.35
C TYR A 121 -1.67 -1.82 21.70
N VAL A 122 -2.93 -1.73 21.29
CA VAL A 122 -3.68 -2.80 20.61
C VAL A 122 -4.31 -2.24 19.35
N LEU A 123 -4.70 -3.15 18.44
CA LEU A 123 -5.46 -2.76 17.26
C LEU A 123 -6.82 -2.18 17.66
N LYS A 124 -7.20 -1.07 17.03
CA LYS A 124 -8.53 -0.49 17.23
C LYS A 124 -9.65 -1.44 16.78
N PRO A 125 -10.84 -1.35 17.39
CA PRO A 125 -12.05 -1.95 16.87
C PRO A 125 -12.24 -1.62 15.38
N GLY A 126 -12.52 -2.63 14.58
CA GLY A 126 -12.68 -2.46 13.13
C GLY A 126 -11.38 -2.39 12.33
N ALA A 127 -10.22 -2.73 12.90
CA ALA A 127 -8.93 -2.79 12.19
C ALA A 127 -8.97 -3.59 10.86
N GLY A 128 -9.89 -4.57 10.73
CA GLY A 128 -10.10 -5.32 9.49
C GLY A 128 -10.68 -4.52 8.33
N SER A 129 -11.31 -3.37 8.61
CA SER A 129 -11.84 -2.42 7.61
C SER A 129 -11.02 -1.13 7.49
N MET A 130 -10.06 -0.92 8.40
CA MET A 130 -9.19 0.25 8.39
C MET A 130 -7.98 -0.02 7.50
N LEU A 131 -7.64 0.96 6.64
CA LEU A 131 -6.54 0.84 5.69
C LEU A 131 -5.37 1.74 6.10
N CYS A 132 -4.17 1.17 6.10
CA CYS A 132 -2.91 1.88 6.26
C CYS A 132 -2.67 2.85 5.10
N ALA A 133 -1.71 3.77 5.23
CA ALA A 133 -1.38 4.73 4.18
C ALA A 133 -0.80 4.06 2.92
N GLY A 134 -0.06 2.96 3.11
CA GLY A 134 0.64 2.24 2.05
C GLY A 134 0.06 0.86 1.73
N THR A 135 0.68 0.18 0.76
CA THR A 135 0.47 -1.25 0.47
C THR A 135 1.02 -2.17 1.57
N ALA A 136 1.83 -1.62 2.47
CA ALA A 136 2.26 -2.21 3.72
C ALA A 136 2.07 -1.16 4.82
N CYS A 137 1.73 -1.60 6.03
CA CYS A 137 1.63 -0.70 7.17
C CYS A 137 3.02 -0.33 7.68
N ASN A 138 3.21 0.93 8.01
CA ASN A 138 4.41 1.48 8.64
C ASN A 138 4.05 1.96 10.05
N ALA A 139 4.70 1.41 11.07
CA ALA A 139 4.42 1.76 12.46
C ALA A 139 4.58 3.27 12.77
N SER A 140 5.50 3.98 12.13
CA SER A 140 5.68 5.43 12.39
C SER A 140 4.58 6.30 11.77
N ILE A 141 3.86 5.78 10.78
CA ILE A 141 2.81 6.50 10.03
C ILE A 141 1.42 6.04 10.48
N ASP A 142 1.23 4.74 10.59
CA ASP A 142 -0.08 4.12 10.72
C ASP A 142 -0.49 3.85 12.17
N SER A 143 0.43 3.83 13.14
CA SER A 143 0.09 3.47 14.53
C SER A 143 -0.97 4.38 15.14
N GLY A 144 -0.92 5.69 14.90
CA GLY A 144 -1.95 6.61 15.43
C GLY A 144 -3.35 6.36 14.84
N PHE A 145 -3.40 5.86 13.61
CA PHE A 145 -4.65 5.50 12.95
C PHE A 145 -5.12 4.11 13.38
N CYS A 146 -4.25 3.10 13.33
CA CYS A 146 -4.58 1.69 13.51
C CYS A 146 -4.62 1.23 14.96
N CYS A 147 -3.87 1.86 15.87
CA CYS A 147 -3.67 1.39 17.23
C CYS A 147 -4.26 2.36 18.26
N GLU A 148 -4.71 1.82 19.38
CA GLU A 148 -5.12 2.56 20.56
C GLU A 148 -4.46 1.97 21.80
N LEU A 149 -4.45 2.75 22.88
CA LEU A 149 -3.89 2.30 24.15
C LEU A 149 -4.75 1.13 24.68
N ALA A 150 -4.09 0.08 25.15
CA ALA A 150 -4.76 -1.04 25.78
C ALA A 150 -5.51 -0.59 27.06
N ALA A 151 -6.50 -1.37 27.49
CA ALA A 151 -7.23 -1.05 28.71
C ALA A 151 -6.30 -1.03 29.92
N SER A 152 -6.46 -0.04 30.80
CA SER A 152 -5.76 -0.03 32.08
C SER A 152 -6.25 -1.16 32.97
N CYS A 153 -5.34 -1.84 33.67
CA CYS A 153 -5.69 -2.86 34.66
C CYS A 153 -6.59 -2.29 35.79
N SER A 154 -6.64 -0.97 35.99
CA SER A 154 -7.58 -0.33 36.92
C SER A 154 -9.06 -0.54 36.54
N THR A 155 -9.34 -0.94 35.29
CA THR A 155 -10.69 -1.18 34.78
C THR A 155 -11.15 -2.63 34.95
N ILE A 156 -10.27 -3.55 35.34
CA ILE A 156 -10.61 -4.97 35.46
C ILE A 156 -11.39 -5.26 36.74
N ALA A 157 -12.42 -6.10 36.64
CA ALA A 157 -13.00 -6.75 37.81
C ALA A 157 -12.23 -8.05 38.09
N CYS A 158 -11.40 -8.06 39.14
CA CYS A 158 -10.64 -9.25 39.49
C CYS A 158 -11.57 -10.40 39.94
N PRO A 159 -11.22 -11.67 39.64
CA PRO A 159 -11.96 -12.83 40.10
C PRO A 159 -12.06 -12.91 41.63
N ALA A 160 -12.92 -13.80 42.14
CA ALA A 160 -13.06 -14.02 43.57
C ALA A 160 -11.70 -14.34 44.24
N ASN A 161 -11.46 -13.74 45.41
CA ASN A 161 -10.19 -13.81 46.14
C ASN A 161 -8.97 -13.23 45.39
N PHE A 162 -9.17 -12.32 44.44
CA PHE A 162 -8.11 -11.54 43.83
C PHE A 162 -8.43 -10.05 43.93
N HIS A 163 -7.38 -9.24 43.97
CA HIS A 163 -7.48 -7.78 44.02
C HIS A 163 -6.61 -7.17 42.94
N GLN A 164 -6.97 -5.98 42.46
CA GLN A 164 -6.13 -5.26 41.50
C GLN A 164 -4.74 -5.02 42.11
N LYS A 165 -3.69 -5.16 41.29
CA LYS A 165 -2.33 -4.86 41.74
C LYS A 165 -2.22 -3.38 42.14
N LEU A 166 -1.33 -3.06 43.09
CA LEU A 166 -1.19 -1.70 43.64
C LEU A 166 -0.91 -0.62 42.57
N ASP A 167 -0.23 -0.97 41.50
CA ASP A 167 0.11 -0.12 40.36
C ASP A 167 -0.77 -0.39 39.12
N ALA A 168 -1.98 -0.95 39.30
CA ALA A 168 -2.92 -1.27 38.23
C ALA A 168 -3.23 -0.08 37.31
N ALA A 169 -3.17 1.16 37.82
CA ALA A 169 -3.32 2.37 37.01
C ALA A 169 -2.21 2.55 35.95
N SER A 170 -1.04 1.96 36.17
CA SER A 170 0.12 2.01 35.25
C SER A 170 0.37 0.71 34.49
N ARG A 171 -0.50 -0.30 34.69
CA ARG A 171 -0.47 -1.59 33.99
C ARG A 171 -1.60 -1.66 32.97
N TYR A 172 -1.36 -2.45 31.93
CA TYR A 172 -2.28 -2.58 30.81
C TYR A 172 -2.64 -4.05 30.54
N CYS A 173 -3.88 -4.25 30.15
CA CYS A 173 -4.42 -5.53 29.72
C CYS A 173 -3.90 -5.90 28.32
N VAL A 174 -4.09 -7.15 27.90
CA VAL A 174 -3.70 -7.63 26.57
C VAL A 174 -4.57 -7.00 25.48
N GLY A 175 -5.82 -6.64 25.79
CA GLY A 175 -6.80 -6.11 24.85
C GLY A 175 -7.23 -4.66 25.11
N ALA A 176 -8.09 -4.17 24.21
CA ALA A 176 -8.79 -2.88 24.37
C ALA A 176 -9.81 -2.91 25.54
N THR A 177 -10.15 -4.10 26.00
CA THR A 177 -10.93 -4.38 27.21
C THR A 177 -10.21 -5.45 28.00
N CYS A 178 -10.24 -5.35 29.33
CA CYS A 178 -9.65 -6.38 30.19
C CYS A 178 -10.55 -7.62 30.28
N ASP A 179 -9.97 -8.80 30.10
CA ASP A 179 -10.62 -10.09 30.30
C ASP A 179 -10.05 -10.74 31.58
N PRO A 180 -10.86 -10.96 32.63
CA PRO A 180 -10.39 -11.54 33.89
C PRO A 180 -9.87 -12.98 33.80
N THR A 181 -10.05 -13.67 32.67
CA THR A 181 -9.47 -15.00 32.43
C THR A 181 -8.09 -14.94 31.76
N VAL A 182 -7.82 -13.87 31.01
CA VAL A 182 -6.56 -13.66 30.27
C VAL A 182 -5.62 -12.74 31.05
N ASP A 183 -6.16 -11.67 31.64
CA ASP A 183 -5.41 -10.58 32.26
C ASP A 183 -5.22 -10.75 33.78
N ARG A 184 -5.75 -11.84 34.38
CA ARG A 184 -5.70 -12.06 35.84
C ARG A 184 -4.30 -11.91 36.39
N ASP A 185 -3.33 -12.62 35.81
CA ASP A 185 -1.98 -12.67 36.38
C ASP A 185 -1.21 -11.36 36.13
N THR A 186 -1.58 -10.62 35.08
CA THR A 186 -1.05 -9.30 34.73
C THR A 186 -1.62 -8.20 35.63
N CYS A 187 -2.91 -8.25 35.95
CA CYS A 187 -3.64 -7.14 36.56
C CYS A 187 -4.11 -7.38 38.00
N CYS A 188 -4.11 -8.62 38.46
CA CYS A 188 -4.59 -8.98 39.79
C CYS A 188 -3.53 -9.74 40.61
N ASP A 189 -3.58 -9.58 41.93
CA ASP A 189 -2.81 -10.34 42.90
C ASP A 189 -3.75 -11.08 43.85
N PRO A 190 -3.34 -12.25 44.38
CA PRO A 190 -4.03 -12.84 45.52
C PRO A 190 -3.95 -11.89 46.73
N PRO A 191 -4.79 -12.08 47.76
CA PRO A 191 -4.78 -11.24 48.93
C PRO A 191 -3.45 -11.40 49.66
N ALA A 192 -2.87 -10.30 50.11
CA ALA A 192 -1.71 -10.36 51.00
C ALA A 192 -2.09 -11.00 52.33
N LYS A 193 -1.15 -11.69 52.97
CA LYS A 193 -1.32 -12.18 54.34
C LYS A 193 -1.15 -11.05 55.35
N CYS A 194 -1.86 -11.10 56.47
CA CYS A 194 -1.83 -10.06 57.49
C CYS A 194 -0.47 -9.95 58.21
N ASP A 195 0.38 -10.96 58.11
CA ASP A 195 1.74 -10.93 58.66
C ASP A 195 2.67 -9.95 57.94
N THR A 196 2.29 -9.45 56.76
CA THR A 196 3.02 -8.39 56.05
C THR A 196 2.71 -6.98 56.57
N LEU A 197 1.75 -6.82 57.48
CA LEU A 197 1.34 -5.51 58.00
C LEU A 197 2.26 -5.05 59.14
N THR A 198 2.77 -3.81 59.04
CA THR A 198 3.43 -3.14 60.17
C THR A 198 2.38 -2.47 61.05
N CYS A 199 2.22 -2.93 62.29
CA CYS A 199 1.27 -2.34 63.23
C CYS A 199 1.75 -0.97 63.77
N PRO A 200 0.83 -0.01 63.99
CA PRO A 200 1.13 1.23 64.70
C PRO A 200 1.62 0.99 66.14
N THR A 201 2.17 2.01 66.77
CA THR A 201 2.66 1.96 68.14
C THR A 201 1.57 1.45 69.10
N HIS A 202 1.93 0.51 69.98
CA HIS A 202 1.05 -0.21 70.92
C HIS A 202 0.09 -1.26 70.32
N TYR A 203 0.16 -1.53 69.02
CA TYR A 203 -0.58 -2.63 68.38
C TYR A 203 0.38 -3.75 67.96
N LEU A 204 -0.06 -5.00 68.09
CA LEU A 204 0.67 -6.19 67.65
C LEU A 204 -0.18 -7.01 66.67
N LEU A 205 0.49 -7.74 65.78
CA LEU A 205 -0.17 -8.71 64.90
C LEU A 205 -0.89 -9.79 65.72
N LYS A 206 -2.02 -10.28 65.20
CA LYS A 206 -2.71 -11.44 65.78
C LYS A 206 -1.87 -12.71 65.61
N LEU A 207 -2.01 -13.66 66.53
CA LEU A 207 -1.28 -14.95 66.50
C LEU A 207 -1.44 -15.72 65.19
N ASP A 208 -2.57 -15.57 64.52
CA ASP A 208 -2.91 -16.22 63.25
C ASP A 208 -2.78 -15.28 62.04
N ALA A 209 -2.01 -14.19 62.15
CA ALA A 209 -1.83 -13.21 61.07
C ALA A 209 -1.30 -13.83 59.76
N ALA A 210 -0.42 -14.82 59.84
CA ALA A 210 0.11 -15.53 58.65
C ALA A 210 -0.96 -16.37 57.90
N ALA A 211 -2.04 -16.74 58.59
CA ALA A 211 -3.14 -17.50 57.99
C ALA A 211 -4.28 -16.59 57.48
N ARG A 212 -4.31 -15.31 57.90
CA ARG A 212 -5.39 -14.37 57.56
C ARG A 212 -5.05 -13.55 56.31
N ASP A 213 -6.02 -13.49 55.40
CA ASP A 213 -5.96 -12.60 54.24
C ASP A 213 -6.35 -11.16 54.62
N CYS A 214 -5.63 -10.19 54.07
CA CYS A 214 -5.97 -8.78 54.17
C CYS A 214 -7.28 -8.51 53.40
N ALA A 215 -8.27 -7.93 54.08
CA ALA A 215 -9.47 -7.43 53.42
C ALA A 215 -9.17 -6.06 52.79
N THR A 216 -9.67 -5.82 51.58
CA THR A 216 -9.63 -4.48 50.98
C THR A 216 -10.74 -3.60 51.55
N ASN A 217 -10.46 -2.31 51.71
CA ASN A 217 -11.51 -1.31 51.96
C ASN A 217 -12.52 -1.38 50.81
N GLN A 218 -13.80 -1.60 51.15
CA GLN A 218 -14.93 -1.41 50.24
C GLN A 218 -15.16 0.07 49.98
#